data_AF-A0A1V2M5E7-F1
#
_entry.id   AF-A0A1V2M5E7-F1
#
_cell.length_a   1.000
_cell.length_b   1.000
_cell.length_c   1.000
_cell.angle_alpha   90.00
_cell.angle_beta   90.00
_cell.angle_gamma   90.00
#
_symmetry.space_group_name_H-M   'P 1'
#
loop_
_entity.id
_entity.type
_entity.pdbx_description
1 polymer ?
#
loop_
_entity_poly.entity_id
_entity_poly.type
_entity_poly.pdbx_seq_one_letter_code
_entity_poly.pdbx_strand_id
1 'polypeptide(L)' 'MQVFLSLLLSVSMLVLPNKIYATETSVAPPRSYVVMELQSGQVLKEHNMNDSIPPASITKIIE' A
#
# COMPACT_ATOMS: atom_id res chain seq x y z
N MET A 1 -18.86 37.21 -18.31
CA MET A 1 -19.03 36.98 -16.85
C MET A 1 -19.25 35.51 -16.52
N GLN A 2 -20.20 34.81 -17.18
CA GLN A 2 -20.51 33.41 -16.87
C GLN A 2 -19.36 32.42 -17.08
N VAL A 3 -18.55 32.61 -18.14
CA VAL A 3 -17.37 31.77 -18.45
C VAL A 3 -16.24 31.95 -17.43
N PHE A 4 -16.05 33.16 -16.91
CA PHE A 4 -15.07 33.42 -15.86
C PHE A 4 -15.48 32.77 -14.54
N LEU A 5 -16.78 32.79 -14.24
CA LEU A 5 -17.31 32.18 -13.02
C LEU A 5 -17.19 30.64 -13.05
N SER A 6 -17.45 30.01 -14.21
CA SER A 6 -17.31 28.56 -14.36
C SER A 6 -15.85 28.10 -14.30
N LEU A 7 -14.92 28.88 -14.86
CA LEU A 7 -13.48 28.61 -14.78
C LEU A 7 -12.95 28.74 -13.35
N LEU A 8 -13.40 29.75 -12.61
CA LEU A 8 -13.00 29.95 -11.22
C LEU A 8 -13.45 28.79 -10.32
N LEU A 9 -14.66 28.27 -10.56
CA LEU A 9 -15.22 27.17 -9.79
C LEU A 9 -14.49 25.84 -10.04
N SER A 10 -14.08 25.58 -11.29
CA SER A 10 -13.38 24.33 -11.64
C SER A 10 -11.96 24.30 -11.09
N VAL A 11 -11.25 25.43 -11.09
CA VAL A 11 -9.89 25.53 -10.51
C VAL A 11 -9.93 25.35 -8.99
N SER A 12 -10.97 25.85 -8.31
CA SER A 12 -11.14 25.68 -6.86
C SER A 12 -11.18 24.19 -6.44
N MET A 13 -11.84 23.33 -7.24
CA MET A 13 -11.91 21.89 -6.96
C MET A 13 -10.58 21.15 -7.14
N LEU A 14 -9.63 21.69 -7.90
CA LEU A 14 -8.31 21.07 -8.08
C LEU A 14 -7.36 21.34 -6.91
N VAL A 15 -7.58 22.42 -6.14
CA VAL A 15 -6.64 22.86 -5.09
C VAL A 15 -7.03 22.32 -3.71
N LEU A 16 -8.20 21.69 -3.56
CA LEU A 16 -8.50 20.97 -2.31
C LEU A 16 -7.59 19.74 -2.21
N PRO A 17 -6.69 19.66 -1.22
CA PRO A 17 -5.98 18.43 -0.98
C PRO A 17 -7.01 17.40 -0.52
N ASN A 18 -7.26 16.39 -1.36
CA ASN A 18 -7.93 15.15 -0.97
C ASN A 18 -7.03 14.41 0.01
N LYS A 19 -6.87 14.94 1.22
CA LYS A 19 -6.34 14.19 2.36
C LYS A 19 -7.41 13.19 2.74
N ILE A 20 -7.41 12.07 2.03
CA ILE A 20 -8.02 10.85 2.50
C ILE A 20 -7.20 10.48 3.73
N TYR A 21 -7.71 10.85 4.91
CA TYR A 21 -7.26 10.23 6.15
C TYR A 21 -7.72 8.79 6.08
N ALA A 22 -6.90 7.94 5.45
CA ALA A 22 -6.98 6.52 5.74
C ALA A 22 -6.78 6.42 7.24
N THR A 23 -7.83 6.05 7.97
CA THR A 23 -7.72 5.61 9.35
C THR A 23 -6.61 4.57 9.34
N GLU A 24 -5.43 4.95 9.80
CA GLU A 24 -4.32 4.04 9.98
C GLU A 24 -4.83 3.02 11.01
N THR A 25 -5.33 1.90 10.50
CA THR A 25 -5.39 0.70 11.30
C THR A 25 -3.92 0.47 11.61
N SER A 26 -3.49 0.88 12.81
CA SER A 26 -2.14 0.66 13.31
C SER A 26 -1.99 -0.85 13.49
N VAL A 27 -1.85 -1.54 12.37
CA VAL A 27 -1.37 -2.90 12.31
C VAL A 27 0.11 -2.74 12.58
N ALA A 28 0.54 -3.19 13.76
CA ALA A 28 1.96 -3.23 14.07
C ALA A 28 2.72 -3.82 12.87
N PRO A 29 3.86 -3.24 12.48
CA PRO A 29 4.57 -3.67 11.29
C PRO A 29 4.87 -5.17 11.38
N PRO A 30 4.69 -5.93 10.28
CA PRO A 30 4.92 -7.36 10.28
C PRO A 30 6.39 -7.66 10.60
N ARG A 31 6.63 -8.75 11.35
CA ARG A 31 7.99 -9.18 11.76
C ARG A 31 8.89 -9.57 10.59
N SER A 32 8.31 -10.09 9.52
CA SER A 32 8.99 -10.44 8.27
C SER A 32 8.01 -10.40 7.10
N TYR A 33 8.47 -10.03 5.91
CA TYR A 33 7.70 -10.16 4.67
C TYR A 33 8.62 -10.22 3.45
N VAL A 34 8.13 -10.82 2.36
CA VAL A 34 8.81 -10.87 1.07
C VAL A 34 7.77 -10.67 -0.03
N VAL A 35 8.07 -9.81 -0.99
CA VAL A 35 7.30 -9.61 -2.21
C VAL A 35 8.19 -9.99 -3.38
N MET A 36 7.76 -10.97 -4.16
CA MET A 36 8.52 -11.52 -5.27
C MET A 36 7.68 -11.47 -6.55
N GLU A 37 8.31 -11.07 -7.66
CA GLU A 37 7.73 -11.23 -8.99
C GLU A 37 7.72 -12.72 -9.37
N LEU A 38 6.54 -13.25 -9.68
CA LEU A 38 6.35 -14.68 -9.92
C LEU A 38 7.17 -15.23 -11.11
N GLN A 39 7.31 -14.44 -12.18
CA GLN A 39 7.92 -14.92 -13.43
C GLN A 39 9.45 -14.88 -13.40
N SER A 40 10.03 -13.82 -12.87
CA SER A 40 11.48 -13.64 -12.81
C SER A 40 12.10 -14.17 -11.52
N GLY A 41 11.29 -14.36 -10.47
CA GLY A 41 11.78 -14.60 -9.11
C GLY A 41 12.44 -13.37 -8.47
N GLN A 42 12.35 -12.19 -9.09
CA GLN A 42 12.94 -10.98 -8.56
C GLN A 42 12.24 -10.56 -7.26
N VAL A 43 13.01 -10.39 -6.19
CA VAL A 43 12.52 -9.80 -4.93
C VAL A 43 12.34 -8.30 -5.15
N LEU A 44 11.10 -7.84 -5.01
CA LEU A 44 10.72 -6.43 -5.15
C LEU A 44 10.81 -5.69 -3.81
N LYS A 45 10.53 -6.39 -2.71
CA LYS A 45 10.59 -5.83 -1.36
C LYS A 45 10.75 -6.94 -0.33
N GLU A 46 11.56 -6.71 0.70
CA GLU A 46 11.74 -7.65 1.79
C GLU A 46 11.92 -6.96 3.14
N HIS A 47 11.67 -7.72 4.20
CA HIS A 47 12.06 -7.42 5.57
C HIS A 47 12.29 -8.74 6.30
N ASN A 48 13.49 -8.94 6.84
CA ASN A 48 13.87 -10.12 7.62
C ASN A 48 13.53 -11.45 6.92
N MET A 49 13.79 -11.54 5.60
CA MET A 49 13.46 -12.74 4.81
C MET A 49 14.16 -14.00 5.32
N ASN A 50 15.40 -13.86 5.79
CA ASN A 50 16.24 -15.00 6.18
C ASN A 50 16.05 -15.41 7.64
N ASP A 51 15.17 -14.74 8.39
CA ASP A 51 14.91 -15.05 9.78
C ASP A 51 14.02 -16.30 9.89
N SER A 52 14.47 -17.27 10.67
CA SER A 52 13.69 -18.48 10.94
C SER A 52 12.52 -18.16 11.88
N ILE A 53 11.32 -17.99 11.30
CA ILE A 53 10.07 -17.75 12.04
C ILE A 53 9.19 -19.01 11.97
N PRO A 54 8.61 -19.47 13.09
CA PRO A 54 7.72 -20.63 13.09
C PRO A 54 6.55 -20.45 12.12
N PRO A 55 6.34 -21.35 11.13
CA PRO A 55 5.31 -21.19 10.10
C PRO A 55 3.87 -21.39 10.60
N ALA A 56 3.67 -21.93 11.81
CA ALA A 56 2.36 -22.20 12.40
C ALA A 56 1.41 -22.90 11.40
N SER A 57 0.29 -22.29 11.05
CA SER A 57 -0.68 -22.87 10.11
C SER A 57 -0.24 -22.86 8.65
N ILE A 58 0.81 -22.12 8.28
CA ILE A 58 1.32 -22.06 6.89
C ILE A 58 1.87 -23.43 6.46
N THR A 59 2.34 -24.26 7.39
CA THR A 59 2.79 -25.64 7.11
C THR A 59 1.74 -26.45 6.35
N LYS A 60 0.45 -26.20 6.59
CA LYS A 60 -0.67 -26.89 5.91
C LYS A 60 -0.75 -26.64 4.40
N ILE A 61 -0.01 -25.65 3.88
CA ILE A 61 0.07 -25.38 2.44
C ILE A 61 1.09 -26.31 1.76
N ILE A 62 2.04 -26.84 2.55
CA ILE A 62 3.13 -27.69 2.05
C ILE A 62 2.72 -29.18 2.05
N GLU A 63 1.89 -29.59 3.02
CA GLU A 63 1.34 -30.94 3.16
C GLU A 63 0.22 -31.24 2.14
#